data_AF-A0A2H0SHV0-F1
#
_entry.id   AF-A0A2H0SHV0-F1
#
_cell.length_a   1.000
_cell.length_b   1.000
_cell.length_c   1.000
_cell.angle_alpha   90.00
_cell.angle_beta   90.00
_cell.angle_gamma   90.00
#
_symmetry.space_group_name_H-M   'P 1'
#
loop_
_entity.id
_entity.type
_entity.pdbx_description
1 polymer ?
#
loop_
_entity_poly.entity_id
_entity_poly.type
_entity_poly.pdbx_seq_one_letter_code
_entity_poly.pdbx_strand_id
1 'polypeptide(L)'
;MKKFKGFTLVEILVVVTIIGLLTSIAAVSYSQFLKQSRDAKRKADLEQIRAALEMYRSNNDAYYPGTMTGDCTNAVYNIYTTPVKYIEEMPSDPKSSAGYYYRCN
;
A
#
# COMPACT_ATOMS: atom_id res chain seq x y z
N MET A 1 41.97 33.60 21.77
CA MET A 1 40.91 33.64 20.73
C MET A 1 40.95 32.35 19.93
N LYS A 2 39.90 31.51 19.99
CA LYS A 2 39.78 30.32 19.13
C LYS A 2 39.38 30.78 17.73
N LYS A 3 40.21 30.51 16.71
CA LYS A 3 39.83 30.75 15.32
C LYS A 3 38.79 29.69 14.90
N PHE A 4 37.61 30.14 14.50
CA PHE A 4 36.65 29.28 13.82
C PHE A 4 37.21 28.94 12.43
N LYS A 5 37.45 27.65 12.17
CA LYS A 5 37.79 27.17 10.82
C LYS A 5 36.50 27.17 10.00
N GLY A 6 36.44 28.00 8.97
CA GLY A 6 35.37 27.97 7.97
C GLY A 6 35.68 26.97 6.85
N PHE A 7 34.64 26.52 6.15
CA PHE A 7 34.78 25.71 4.94
C PHE A 7 35.39 26.52 3.80
N THR A 8 36.22 25.86 2.99
CA THR A 8 36.77 26.43 1.75
C THR A 8 35.77 26.31 0.60
N LEU A 9 35.89 27.19 -0.40
CA LEU A 9 35.09 27.11 -1.63
C LEU A 9 35.32 25.78 -2.37
N VAL A 10 36.56 25.26 -2.32
CA VAL A 10 36.91 23.98 -2.94
C VAL A 10 36.21 22.82 -2.23
N GLU A 11 36.11 22.83 -0.90
CA GLU A 11 35.36 21.80 -0.16
C GLU A 11 33.89 21.78 -0.55
N ILE A 12 33.25 22.95 -0.67
CA ILE A 12 31.84 23.01 -1.08
C ILE A 12 31.67 22.56 -2.54
N LEU A 13 32.58 22.94 -3.45
CA LEU A 13 32.54 22.53 -4.86
C LEU A 13 32.61 21.00 -5.01
N VAL A 14 33.53 20.35 -4.30
CA VAL A 14 33.67 18.88 -4.36
C VAL A 14 32.44 18.20 -3.74
N VAL A 15 31.87 18.74 -2.66
CA VAL A 15 30.68 18.15 -2.03
C VAL A 15 29.46 18.22 -2.93
N VAL A 16 29.17 19.38 -3.55
CA VAL A 16 27.98 19.50 -4.42
C VAL A 16 28.11 18.68 -5.71
N THR A 17 29.33 18.49 -6.22
CA THR A 17 29.56 17.64 -7.39
C THR A 17 29.32 16.16 -7.06
N ILE A 18 29.79 15.68 -5.90
CA ILE A 18 29.51 14.31 -5.43
C ILE A 18 28.01 14.09 -5.20
N ILE A 19 27.33 15.04 -4.54
CA ILE A 19 25.88 14.97 -4.32
C ILE A 19 25.13 14.96 -5.66
N GLY A 20 25.51 15.81 -6.61
CA GLY A 20 24.95 15.84 -7.97
C GLY A 20 25.10 14.50 -8.71
N LEU A 21 26.27 13.88 -8.61
CA LEU A 21 26.52 12.58 -9.21
C LEU A 21 25.61 11.49 -8.60
N LEU A 22 25.58 11.38 -7.27
CA LEU A 22 24.77 10.37 -6.58
C LEU A 22 23.28 10.55 -6.84
N THR A 23 22.79 11.80 -6.83
CA THR A 23 21.37 12.11 -7.08
C THR A 23 20.94 11.78 -8.50
N SER A 24 21.81 11.99 -9.50
CA SER A 24 21.50 11.64 -10.90
C SER A 24 21.22 10.14 -11.09
N ILE A 25 22.00 9.28 -10.45
CA ILE A 25 21.85 7.82 -10.50
C ILE A 25 20.62 7.39 -9.69
N ALA A 26 20.38 8.01 -8.53
CA ALA A 26 19.20 7.69 -7.71
C ALA A 26 17.87 8.07 -8.40
N ALA A 27 17.85 9.12 -9.20
CA ALA A 27 16.62 9.61 -9.84
C ALA A 27 15.99 8.59 -10.80
N VAL A 28 16.80 7.87 -11.59
CA VAL A 28 16.29 6.88 -12.55
C VAL A 28 15.66 5.66 -11.88
N SER A 29 16.20 5.20 -10.74
CA SER A 29 15.66 4.03 -10.02
C SER A 29 14.46 4.35 -9.13
N TYR A 30 14.31 5.61 -8.71
CA TYR A 30 13.27 6.04 -7.77
C TYR A 30 11.85 5.74 -8.26
N SER A 31 11.55 5.99 -9.54
CA SER A 31 10.21 5.76 -10.10
C SER A 31 9.81 4.28 -10.06
N GLN A 32 10.77 3.38 -10.29
CA GLN A 32 10.56 1.93 -10.26
C GLN A 32 10.39 1.44 -8.82
N PHE A 33 11.17 1.97 -7.87
CA PHE A 33 11.01 1.69 -6.45
C PHE A 33 9.60 2.05 -5.96
N LEU A 34 9.09 3.22 -6.33
CA LEU A 34 7.72 3.62 -5.97
C LEU A 34 6.66 2.69 -6.57
N LYS A 35 6.85 2.20 -7.80
CA LYS A 35 5.95 1.20 -8.40
C LYS A 35 5.97 -0.10 -7.59
N GLN A 36 7.15 -0.63 -7.30
CA GLN A 36 7.29 -1.87 -6.52
C GLN A 36 6.71 -1.74 -5.11
N SER A 37 6.91 -0.60 -4.45
CA SER A 37 6.33 -0.32 -3.13
C SER A 37 4.80 -0.33 -3.16
N ARG A 38 4.19 0.32 -4.16
CA ARG A 38 2.74 0.27 -4.36
C ARG A 38 2.24 -1.14 -4.66
N ASP A 39 2.96 -1.91 -5.48
CA ASP A 39 2.60 -3.29 -5.80
C ASP A 39 2.66 -4.21 -4.57
N ALA A 40 3.69 -4.03 -3.74
CA ALA A 40 3.81 -4.74 -2.47
C ALA A 40 2.64 -4.39 -1.54
N LYS A 41 2.26 -3.11 -1.45
CA LYS A 41 1.09 -2.70 -0.66
C LYS A 41 -0.20 -3.31 -1.20
N ARG A 42 -0.44 -3.25 -2.52
CA ARG A 42 -1.63 -3.87 -3.14
C ARG A 42 -1.73 -5.37 -2.85
N LYS A 43 -0.61 -6.09 -2.91
CA LYS A 43 -0.58 -7.51 -2.54
C LYS A 43 -0.94 -7.73 -1.07
N ALA A 44 -0.36 -6.95 -0.16
CA ALA A 44 -0.67 -7.04 1.27
C ALA A 44 -2.15 -6.72 1.56
N ASP A 45 -2.70 -5.71 0.89
CA ASP A 45 -4.12 -5.33 1.01
C ASP A 45 -5.04 -6.47 0.53
N LEU A 46 -4.71 -7.12 -0.59
CA LEU A 46 -5.47 -8.28 -1.10
C LEU A 46 -5.39 -9.50 -0.18
N GLU A 47 -4.23 -9.76 0.44
CA GLU A 47 -4.11 -10.85 1.43
C GLU A 47 -4.95 -10.58 2.68
N GLN A 48 -5.05 -9.33 3.13
CA GLN A 48 -5.95 -8.96 4.23
C GLN A 48 -7.42 -9.19 3.88
N ILE A 49 -7.84 -8.79 2.67
CA ILE A 49 -9.21 -9.03 2.17
C ILE A 49 -9.47 -10.53 2.07
N ARG A 50 -8.52 -11.31 1.56
CA ARG A 50 -8.63 -12.77 1.48
C ARG A 50 -8.80 -13.40 2.85
N ALA A 51 -7.98 -13.03 3.84
CA ALA A 51 -8.09 -13.54 5.19
C ALA A 51 -9.46 -13.24 5.81
N ALA A 52 -9.99 -12.04 5.58
CA ALA A 52 -11.33 -11.66 6.01
C ALA A 52 -12.43 -12.50 5.34
N LEU A 53 -12.31 -12.77 4.04
CA LEU A 53 -13.25 -13.62 3.30
C LEU A 53 -13.23 -15.07 3.79
N GLU A 54 -12.05 -15.63 4.08
CA GLU A 54 -11.94 -16.98 4.64
C GLU A 54 -12.52 -17.05 6.06
N MET A 55 -12.30 -16.02 6.87
CA MET A 55 -12.88 -15.96 8.21
C MET A 55 -14.41 -15.83 8.16
N TYR A 56 -14.95 -15.05 7.21
CA TYR A 56 -16.38 -15.03 6.94
C TYR A 56 -16.89 -16.41 6.55
N ARG A 57 -16.24 -17.06 5.59
CA ARG A 57 -16.63 -18.39 5.11
C ARG A 57 -16.65 -19.43 6.23
N SER A 58 -15.65 -19.40 7.12
CA SER A 58 -15.58 -20.29 8.27
C SER A 58 -16.75 -20.12 9.23
N ASN A 59 -17.33 -18.92 9.32
CA ASN A 59 -18.42 -18.59 10.23
C ASN A 59 -19.81 -18.65 9.59
N ASN A 60 -19.90 -18.79 8.26
CA ASN A 60 -21.16 -18.73 7.50
C ASN A 60 -21.34 -19.98 6.64
N ASP A 61 -21.37 -21.16 7.27
CA ASP A 61 -21.67 -22.46 6.64
C ASP A 61 -20.86 -22.75 5.36
N ALA A 62 -19.59 -22.33 5.33
CA ALA A 62 -18.69 -22.45 4.19
C ALA A 62 -19.10 -21.66 2.93
N TYR A 63 -20.01 -20.70 3.04
CA TYR A 63 -20.38 -19.77 1.97
C TYR A 63 -19.55 -18.48 2.01
N TYR A 64 -19.17 -17.99 0.83
CA TYR A 64 -18.62 -16.65 0.71
C TYR A 64 -19.75 -15.60 0.71
N PRO A 65 -19.43 -14.34 1.05
CA PRO A 65 -20.39 -13.24 0.99
C PRO A 65 -21.07 -13.14 -0.38
N GLY A 66 -22.40 -12.98 -0.41
CA GLY A 66 -23.16 -12.80 -1.66
C GLY A 66 -23.49 -14.09 -2.41
N THR A 67 -22.89 -15.24 -2.08
CA THR A 67 -23.17 -16.53 -2.76
C THR A 67 -24.61 -16.98 -2.56
N MET A 68 -25.20 -16.78 -1.38
CA MET A 68 -26.58 -17.22 -1.10
C MET A 68 -27.65 -16.28 -1.66
N THR A 69 -27.35 -14.99 -1.80
CA THR A 69 -28.31 -13.96 -2.22
C THR A 69 -28.17 -13.58 -3.69
N GLY A 70 -27.06 -13.92 -4.34
CA GLY A 70 -26.71 -13.45 -5.68
C GLY A 70 -26.31 -11.96 -5.75
N ASP A 71 -26.29 -11.26 -4.61
CA ASP A 71 -25.89 -9.85 -4.52
C ASP A 71 -24.44 -9.72 -4.04
N CYS A 72 -23.54 -9.73 -5.02
CA CYS A 72 -22.10 -9.60 -4.81
C CYS A 72 -21.63 -8.16 -4.61
N THR A 73 -22.47 -7.20 -5.00
CA THR A 73 -22.20 -5.77 -4.89
C THR A 73 -22.26 -5.31 -3.44
N ASN A 74 -23.24 -5.81 -2.68
CA ASN A 74 -23.38 -5.56 -1.25
C ASN A 74 -22.74 -6.64 -0.38
N ALA A 75 -22.20 -7.71 -0.96
CA ALA A 75 -21.49 -8.77 -0.22
C ALA A 75 -20.32 -8.22 0.62
N VAL A 76 -19.63 -7.20 0.13
CA VAL A 76 -18.58 -6.48 0.84
C VAL A 76 -19.11 -5.86 2.14
N TYR A 77 -20.33 -5.31 2.13
CA TYR A 77 -20.97 -4.69 3.30
C TYR A 77 -20.96 -5.64 4.50
N ASN A 78 -21.32 -6.91 4.30
CA ASN A 78 -21.39 -7.93 5.36
C ASN A 78 -20.04 -8.32 5.99
N ILE A 79 -18.92 -7.97 5.35
CA ILE A 79 -17.57 -8.21 5.87
C ILE A 79 -17.15 -7.07 6.81
N TYR A 80 -17.71 -5.87 6.63
CA TYR A 80 -17.33 -4.64 7.35
C TYR A 80 -18.37 -4.18 8.40
N THR A 81 -19.54 -4.84 8.49
CA THR A 81 -20.66 -4.39 9.33
C THR A 81 -20.88 -5.24 10.57
N THR A 82 -21.48 -4.64 11.60
CA THR A 82 -21.83 -5.32 12.86
C THR A 82 -22.97 -6.34 12.65
N PRO A 83 -23.00 -7.46 13.41
CA PRO A 83 -22.29 -7.68 14.66
C PRO A 83 -20.88 -8.30 14.55
N VAL A 84 -20.50 -8.89 13.41
CA VAL A 84 -19.17 -9.50 13.24
C VAL A 84 -18.45 -8.85 12.06
N LYS A 85 -17.42 -8.07 12.39
CA LYS A 85 -16.54 -7.40 11.43
C LYS A 85 -15.33 -8.28 11.18
N TYR A 86 -15.06 -8.57 9.92
CA TYR A 86 -13.97 -9.47 9.52
C TYR A 86 -12.69 -8.74 9.10
N ILE A 87 -12.78 -7.41 8.93
CA ILE A 87 -11.65 -6.52 8.62
C ILE A 87 -11.98 -5.10 9.05
N GLU A 88 -11.01 -4.39 9.64
CA GLU A 88 -11.24 -3.10 10.30
C GLU A 88 -11.53 -1.94 9.35
N GLU A 89 -10.81 -1.86 8.24
CA GLU A 89 -11.03 -0.83 7.23
C GLU A 89 -10.77 -1.43 5.87
N MET A 90 -11.57 -1.04 4.87
CA MET A 90 -11.34 -1.51 3.52
C MET A 90 -10.12 -0.79 2.96
N PRO A 91 -9.04 -1.51 2.61
CA PRO A 91 -7.88 -0.86 2.03
C PRO A 91 -8.26 -0.24 0.68
N SER A 92 -7.56 0.83 0.31
CA SER A 92 -7.73 1.51 -0.97
C SER A 92 -6.45 1.42 -1.79
N ASP A 93 -6.60 1.48 -3.12
CA ASP A 93 -5.47 1.46 -4.03
C ASP A 93 -4.53 2.66 -3.73
N PRO A 94 -3.23 2.42 -3.50
CA PRO A 94 -2.30 3.46 -3.04
C PRO A 94 -1.98 4.53 -4.10
N LYS A 95 -2.51 4.42 -5.33
CA LYS A 95 -2.32 5.41 -6.40
C LYS A 95 -3.58 6.21 -6.69
N SER A 96 -4.73 5.56 -6.73
CA SER A 96 -6.00 6.14 -7.15
C SER A 96 -6.97 6.41 -6.01
N SER A 97 -6.67 5.91 -4.80
CA SER A 97 -7.60 5.88 -3.66
C SER A 97 -8.93 5.17 -3.97
N ALA A 98 -9.00 4.43 -5.09
CA ALA A 98 -10.16 3.62 -5.41
C ALA A 98 -10.24 2.43 -4.46
N GLY A 99 -11.46 2.11 -4.01
CA GLY A 99 -11.71 0.89 -3.23
C GLY A 99 -11.55 -0.36 -4.09
N TYR A 100 -11.23 -1.49 -3.46
CA TYR A 100 -11.28 -2.79 -4.13
C TYR A 100 -12.73 -3.26 -4.29
N TYR A 101 -13.04 -3.88 -5.42
CA TYR A 101 -14.38 -4.43 -5.68
C TYR A 101 -14.35 -5.95 -5.57
N TYR A 102 -15.35 -6.50 -4.90
CA TYR A 102 -15.60 -7.94 -4.85
C TYR A 102 -16.67 -8.32 -5.87
N ARG A 103 -16.51 -9.47 -6.52
CA ARG A 103 -17.50 -10.08 -7.42
C ARG A 103 -17.57 -11.56 -7.10
N CYS A 104 -18.77 -12.10 -6.86
CA CYS A 104 -18.97 -13.55 -6.84
C CYS A 104 -19.32 -14.02 -8.26
N ASN A 105 -18.71 -15.13 -8.65
CA ASN A 105 -19.01 -15.92 -9.84
C ASN A 105 -19.12 -17.38 -9.40
#